data_AF-A0A9N7R6V2-F1
#
_entry.id   AF-A0A9N7R6V2-F1
#
_cell.length_a   1.000
_cell.length_b   1.000
_cell.length_c   1.000
_cell.angle_alpha   90.00
_cell.angle_beta   90.00
_cell.angle_gamma   90.00
#
_symmetry.space_group_name_H-M   'P 1'
#
loop_
_entity.id
_entity.type
_entity.pdbx_description
1 polymer ?
#
loop_
_entity_poly.entity_id
_entity_poly.type
_entity_poly.pdbx_seq_one_letter_code
_entity_poly.pdbx_strand_id
1 'polypeptide(L)'
;MKLQDLKPDAGLYSKVINGFCDVWKFQEAANFLDEMVLSGITPNRVTWGLHVRVLNRVVQGLCAEGHGNRAFQLYLGMRSRGISVESRTYESLVHWFCKRDLHKAARVMEEMMVDGCTPDKETWSVILDGLWDRKKVREAAGVLYAKMVDEFRNDTCS
;
A
#
# COMPACT_ATOMS: atom_id res chain seq x y z
N MET A 1 -0.76 14.34 21.73
CA MET A 1 0.16 15.12 22.62
C MET A 1 -0.66 16.14 23.43
N LYS A 2 -0.52 16.29 24.76
CA LYS A 2 -1.13 17.43 25.51
C LYS A 2 -0.03 18.44 25.84
N LEU A 3 0.30 19.30 24.87
CA LEU A 3 1.10 20.49 25.17
C LEU A 3 0.16 21.49 25.85
N GLN A 4 0.50 21.89 27.06
CA GLN A 4 -0.18 22.97 27.77
C GLN A 4 -0.08 24.23 26.89
N ASP A 5 -1.25 24.75 26.52
CA ASP A 5 -1.52 26.05 25.88
C ASP A 5 -1.05 26.32 24.43
N LEU A 6 -0.39 25.37 23.74
CA LEU A 6 -0.10 25.49 22.30
C LEU A 6 -0.88 24.47 21.48
N LYS A 7 -1.84 24.95 20.67
CA LYS A 7 -2.50 24.14 19.64
C LYS A 7 -1.43 23.75 18.61
N PRO A 8 -1.10 22.45 18.46
CA PRO A 8 -0.09 22.03 17.49
C PRO A 8 -0.46 22.49 16.08
N ASP A 9 0.52 22.97 15.32
CA ASP A 9 0.35 23.31 13.91
C ASP A 9 0.91 22.21 13.00
N ALA A 10 0.68 22.33 11.69
CA ALA A 10 1.15 21.36 10.71
C ALA A 10 2.70 21.22 10.70
N GLY A 11 3.42 22.27 11.10
CA GLY A 11 4.88 22.26 11.18
C GLY A 11 5.39 21.40 12.33
N LEU A 12 4.76 21.49 13.50
CA LEU A 12 5.09 20.68 14.67
C LEU A 12 4.81 19.20 14.42
N TYR A 13 3.64 18.85 13.88
CA TYR A 13 3.33 17.47 13.49
C TYR A 13 4.35 16.93 12.50
N SER A 14 4.71 17.72 11.47
CA SER A 14 5.70 17.29 10.47
C SER A 14 7.08 16.97 11.10
N LYS A 15 7.53 17.75 12.08
CA LYS A 15 8.79 17.47 12.80
C LYS A 15 8.71 16.19 13.61
N VAL A 16 7.62 16.01 14.36
CA VAL A 16 7.40 14.81 15.18
C VAL A 16 7.36 13.56 14.30
N ILE A 17 6.58 13.60 13.21
CA ILE A 17 6.43 12.46 12.29
C ILE A 17 7.77 12.15 11.61
N ASN A 18 8.52 13.16 11.14
CA ASN A 18 9.86 12.94 10.58
C ASN A 18 10.80 12.30 11.60
N GLY A 19 10.79 12.77 12.84
CA GLY A 19 11.58 12.17 13.92
C GLY A 19 11.27 10.69 14.11
N PHE A 20 9.99 10.29 14.09
CA PHE A 20 9.61 8.87 14.10
C PHE A 20 10.08 8.12 12.85
N CYS A 21 9.96 8.72 11.66
CA CYS A 21 10.48 8.10 10.44
C CYS A 21 12.01 7.94 10.44
N ASP A 22 12.76 8.83 11.10
CA ASP A 22 14.22 8.76 11.23
C ASP A 22 14.68 7.62 12.14
N VAL A 23 13.83 7.22 13.10
CA VAL A 23 14.06 6.06 13.97
C VAL A 23 13.24 4.83 13.56
N TRP A 24 12.74 4.79 12.31
CA TRP A 24 12.02 3.64 11.74
C TRP A 24 10.79 3.23 12.56
N LYS A 25 10.08 4.21 13.13
CA LYS A 25 8.83 4.01 13.89
C LYS A 25 7.64 4.43 13.04
N PHE A 26 7.39 3.72 11.95
CA PHE A 26 6.41 4.16 10.95
C PHE A 26 4.96 4.02 11.42
N GLN A 27 4.68 3.09 12.34
CA GLN A 27 3.35 2.96 12.91
C GLN A 27 3.02 4.16 13.81
N GLU A 28 3.95 4.61 14.66
CA GLU A 28 3.80 5.84 15.44
C GLU A 28 3.69 7.07 14.53
N ALA A 29 4.53 7.15 13.49
CA ALA A 29 4.45 8.20 12.47
C ALA A 29 3.05 8.26 11.83
N ALA A 30 2.47 7.09 11.49
CA ALA A 30 1.11 6.99 10.95
C ALA A 30 0.04 7.41 11.95
N ASN A 31 0.21 7.11 13.24
CA ASN A 31 -0.74 7.52 14.28
C ASN A 31 -0.75 9.05 14.45
N PHE A 32 0.41 9.71 14.35
CA PHE A 32 0.49 11.18 14.38
C PHE A 32 -0.10 11.84 13.13
N LEU A 33 -0.02 11.18 11.96
CA LEU A 33 -0.73 11.62 10.76
C LEU A 33 -2.25 11.60 10.96
N ASP A 34 -2.78 10.52 11.54
CA ASP A 34 -4.20 10.43 11.88
C ASP A 34 -4.61 11.50 12.90
N GLU A 35 -3.81 11.70 13.96
CA GLU A 35 -4.07 12.73 14.97
C GLU A 35 -4.14 14.13 14.34
N MET A 36 -3.24 14.45 13.40
CA MET A 36 -3.23 15.72 12.67
C MET A 36 -4.52 15.91 11.86
N VAL A 37 -4.99 14.86 11.17
CA VAL A 37 -6.24 14.90 10.40
C VAL A 37 -7.46 15.04 11.30
N LEU A 38 -7.54 14.27 12.38
CA LEU A 38 -8.64 14.31 13.36
C LEU A 38 -8.71 15.66 14.08
N SER A 39 -7.57 16.32 14.28
CA SER A 39 -7.49 17.67 14.87
C SER A 39 -7.90 18.78 13.89
N GLY A 40 -8.30 18.44 12.66
CA GLY A 40 -8.71 19.39 11.63
C GLY A 40 -7.56 20.25 11.11
N ILE A 41 -6.31 19.82 11.29
CA ILE A 41 -5.14 20.59 10.88
C ILE A 41 -4.85 20.26 9.42
N THR A 42 -5.19 21.20 8.53
CA THR A 42 -4.87 21.11 7.12
C THR A 42 -3.46 21.64 6.86
N PRO A 43 -2.64 20.97 6.04
CA PRO A 43 -1.38 21.56 5.59
C PRO A 43 -1.66 22.87 4.84
N ASN A 44 -0.90 23.91 5.14
CA ASN A 44 -0.90 25.17 4.39
C ASN A 44 0.05 25.06 3.19
N ARG A 45 0.14 26.10 2.35
CA ARG A 45 0.97 26.08 1.13
C ARG A 45 2.45 25.71 1.39
N VAL A 46 3.00 26.12 2.53
CA VAL A 46 4.39 25.83 2.92
C VAL A 46 4.52 24.41 3.47
N THR A 47 3.53 23.94 4.23
CA THR A 47 3.55 22.62 4.86
C THR A 47 3.02 21.50 3.97
N TRP A 48 2.39 21.81 2.83
CA TRP A 48 1.89 20.83 1.87
C TRP A 48 3.02 19.95 1.32
N GLY A 49 4.12 20.54 0.83
CA GLY A 49 5.25 19.77 0.32
C GLY A 49 5.88 18.86 1.38
N LEU A 50 5.91 19.31 2.64
CA LEU A 50 6.34 18.47 3.77
C LEU A 50 5.36 17.32 4.01
N HIS A 51 4.06 17.59 3.95
CA HIS A 51 3.01 16.60 4.12
C HIS A 51 3.08 15.50 3.05
N VAL A 52 3.28 15.87 1.78
CA VAL A 52 3.49 14.91 0.68
C VAL A 52 4.68 14.00 0.96
N ARG A 53 5.84 14.57 1.29
CA ARG A 53 7.07 13.80 1.54
C ARG A 53 6.93 12.85 2.74
N VAL A 54 6.34 13.34 3.82
CA VAL A 54 6.14 12.55 5.05
C VAL A 54 5.21 11.37 4.80
N LEU A 55 4.08 11.60 4.11
CA LEU A 55 3.13 10.53 3.79
C LEU A 55 3.75 9.45 2.91
N ASN A 56 4.47 9.83 1.85
CA ASN A 56 5.19 8.88 1.00
C ASN A 56 6.19 8.05 1.81
N ARG A 57 6.99 8.70 2.67
CA ARG A 57 7.96 8.01 3.54
C ARG A 57 7.29 7.03 4.51
N VAL A 58 6.17 7.41 5.13
CA VAL A 58 5.43 6.54 6.06
C VAL A 58 4.83 5.34 5.32
N VAL A 59 4.23 5.54 4.15
CA VAL A 59 3.68 4.43 3.35
C VAL A 59 4.78 3.46 2.91
N GLN A 60 5.91 3.97 2.43
CA GLN A 60 7.08 3.16 2.07
C GLN A 60 7.59 2.35 3.27
N GLY A 61 7.77 3.00 4.43
CA GLY A 61 8.23 2.37 5.65
C GLY A 61 7.29 1.28 6.17
N LEU A 62 5.98 1.54 6.20
CA LEU A 62 4.98 0.55 6.59
C LEU A 62 4.96 -0.66 5.66
N CYS A 63 5.18 -0.48 4.35
CA CYS A 63 5.31 -1.61 3.43
C CYS A 63 6.55 -2.45 3.76
N ALA A 64 7.69 -1.80 4.04
CA ALA A 64 8.94 -2.46 4.39
C ALA A 64 8.85 -3.27 5.70
N GLU A 65 8.08 -2.79 6.68
CA GLU A 65 7.85 -3.48 7.97
C GLU A 65 6.75 -4.55 7.90
N GLY A 66 6.13 -4.76 6.74
CA GLY A 66 5.06 -5.75 6.57
C GLY A 66 3.67 -5.27 6.98
N HIS A 67 3.51 -4.00 7.35
CA HIS A 67 2.25 -3.35 7.68
C HIS A 67 1.50 -2.78 6.46
N GLY A 68 1.58 -3.44 5.31
CA GLY A 68 1.09 -2.89 4.04
C GLY A 68 -0.43 -2.66 3.94
N ASN A 69 -1.26 -3.33 4.76
CA ASN A 69 -2.68 -2.98 4.85
C ASN A 69 -2.89 -1.56 5.39
N ARG A 70 -2.10 -1.17 6.40
CA ARG A 70 -2.11 0.19 6.96
C ARG A 70 -1.52 1.19 5.97
N ALA A 71 -0.45 0.81 5.28
CA ALA A 71 0.13 1.60 4.21
C ALA A 71 -0.90 1.88 3.10
N PHE A 72 -1.70 0.88 2.72
CA PHE A 72 -2.74 1.01 1.71
C PHE A 72 -3.90 1.91 2.15
N GLN A 73 -4.28 1.90 3.42
CA GLN A 73 -5.27 2.85 3.94
C GLN A 73 -4.79 4.30 3.82
N LEU A 74 -3.53 4.56 4.20
CA LEU A 74 -2.92 5.88 4.04
C LEU A 74 -2.84 6.28 2.56
N TYR A 75 -2.44 5.36 1.69
CA TYR A 75 -2.44 5.55 0.24
C TYR A 75 -3.82 5.96 -0.28
N LEU A 76 -4.90 5.26 0.07
CA LEU A 76 -6.26 5.63 -0.34
C LEU A 76 -6.65 7.01 0.18
N GLY A 77 -6.23 7.36 1.41
CA GLY A 77 -6.39 8.70 1.97
C GLY A 77 -5.60 9.78 1.23
N MET A 78 -4.42 9.45 0.69
CA MET A 78 -3.67 10.34 -0.20
C MET A 78 -4.43 10.56 -1.51
N ARG A 79 -4.91 9.49 -2.15
CA ARG A 79 -5.66 9.55 -3.41
C ARG A 79 -6.92 10.41 -3.29
N SER A 80 -7.73 10.19 -2.24
CA SER A 80 -8.97 10.94 -2.04
C SER A 80 -8.78 12.45 -1.80
N ARG A 81 -7.58 12.85 -1.35
CA ARG A 81 -7.22 14.25 -1.05
C ARG A 81 -6.39 14.89 -2.15
N GLY A 82 -6.14 14.20 -3.26
CA GLY A 82 -5.29 14.69 -4.35
C GLY A 82 -3.84 14.91 -3.92
N ILE A 83 -3.35 14.16 -2.93
CA ILE A 83 -1.96 14.20 -2.49
C ILE A 83 -1.12 13.37 -3.45
N SER A 84 -0.04 13.96 -3.98
CA SER A 84 0.87 13.30 -4.91
C SER A 84 1.49 12.04 -4.29
N VAL A 85 1.47 10.95 -5.04
CA VAL A 85 2.13 9.70 -4.69
C VAL A 85 3.39 9.57 -5.53
N GLU A 86 4.51 9.24 -4.90
CA GLU A 86 5.81 9.07 -5.57
C GLU A 86 5.93 7.67 -6.18
N SER A 87 6.69 7.53 -7.28
CA SER A 87 6.95 6.24 -7.96
C SER A 87 7.34 5.13 -6.97
N ARG A 88 8.28 5.43 -6.08
CA ARG A 88 8.77 4.50 -5.06
C ARG A 88 7.68 4.01 -4.09
N THR A 89 6.69 4.85 -3.83
CA THR A 89 5.55 4.49 -2.97
C THR A 89 4.61 3.52 -3.70
N TYR A 90 4.35 3.74 -4.99
CA TYR A 90 3.63 2.77 -5.83
C TYR A 90 4.33 1.43 -5.85
N GLU A 91 5.62 1.42 -6.17
CA GLU A 91 6.46 0.21 -6.21
C GLU A 91 6.37 -0.55 -4.89
N SER A 92 6.56 0.14 -3.75
CA SER A 92 6.46 -0.46 -2.41
C SER A 92 5.12 -1.18 -2.17
N LEU A 93 4.01 -0.55 -2.57
CA LEU A 93 2.68 -1.14 -2.46
C LEU A 93 2.50 -2.33 -3.40
N VAL A 94 2.93 -2.21 -4.67
CA VAL A 94 2.86 -3.30 -5.66
C VAL A 94 3.62 -4.52 -5.17
N HIS A 95 4.87 -4.35 -4.72
CA HIS A 95 5.69 -5.43 -4.18
C HIS A 95 5.06 -6.09 -2.96
N TRP A 96 4.50 -5.30 -2.04
CA TRP A 96 3.85 -5.84 -0.85
C TRP A 96 2.60 -6.67 -1.19
N PHE A 97 1.77 -6.18 -2.12
CA PHE A 97 0.53 -6.82 -2.50
C PHE A 97 0.71 -8.00 -3.45
N CYS A 98 1.73 -8.05 -4.30
CA CYS A 98 1.78 -9.01 -5.39
C CYS A 98 1.59 -10.47 -4.95
N LYS A 99 2.24 -10.88 -3.85
CA LYS A 99 2.13 -12.24 -3.30
C LYS A 99 0.88 -12.49 -2.44
N ARG A 100 0.12 -11.43 -2.10
CA ARG A 100 -1.01 -11.48 -1.16
C ARG A 100 -2.34 -11.25 -1.85
N ASP A 101 -2.39 -10.22 -2.68
CA ASP A 101 -3.56 -9.77 -3.41
C ASP A 101 -3.10 -9.14 -4.75
N LEU A 102 -2.91 -9.99 -5.75
CA LEU A 102 -2.48 -9.58 -7.08
C LEU A 102 -3.47 -8.60 -7.75
N HIS A 103 -4.76 -8.65 -7.38
CA HIS A 103 -5.74 -7.70 -7.92
C HIS A 103 -5.47 -6.29 -7.41
N LYS A 104 -5.19 -6.13 -6.12
CA LYS A 104 -4.73 -4.84 -5.57
C LYS A 104 -3.40 -4.41 -6.16
N ALA A 105 -2.44 -5.32 -6.31
CA ALA A 105 -1.16 -5.02 -6.91
C ALA A 105 -1.30 -4.49 -8.35
N ALA A 106 -2.09 -5.18 -9.18
CA ALA A 106 -2.35 -4.76 -10.56
C ALA A 106 -3.08 -3.41 -10.63
N ARG A 107 -4.05 -3.17 -9.74
CA ARG A 107 -4.74 -1.89 -9.66
C ARG A 107 -3.81 -0.74 -9.28
N VAL A 108 -2.94 -0.94 -8.29
CA VAL A 108 -1.96 0.08 -7.88
C VAL A 108 -0.98 0.37 -9.02
N MET A 109 -0.57 -0.65 -9.78
CA MET A 109 0.28 -0.50 -10.97
C MET A 109 -0.42 0.27 -12.09
N GLU A 110 -1.71 0.01 -12.33
CA GLU A 110 -2.52 0.78 -13.28
C GLU A 110 -2.61 2.25 -12.87
N GLU A 111 -2.90 2.51 -11.59
CA GLU A 111 -2.95 3.86 -11.02
C GLU A 111 -1.59 4.58 -11.13
N MET A 112 -0.46 3.87 -10.96
CA MET A 112 0.89 4.38 -11.19
C MET A 112 1.09 4.86 -12.63
N MET A 113 0.68 4.05 -13.61
CA MET A 113 0.81 4.38 -15.04
C MET A 113 -0.09 5.55 -15.45
N VAL A 114 -1.32 5.61 -14.92
CA VAL A 114 -2.27 6.72 -15.16
C VAL A 114 -1.71 8.04 -14.63
N ASP A 115 -1.02 8.00 -13.48
CA ASP A 115 -0.35 9.15 -12.90
C ASP A 115 0.97 9.54 -13.61
N GLY A 116 1.31 8.85 -14.71
CA GLY A 116 2.50 9.11 -15.52
C GLY A 116 3.80 8.59 -14.90
N CYS A 117 3.73 7.74 -13.87
CA CYS A 117 4.89 7.04 -13.33
C CYS A 117 5.12 5.74 -14.09
N THR A 118 6.34 5.52 -14.56
CA THR A 118 6.69 4.29 -15.30
C THR A 118 7.13 3.21 -14.32
N PRO A 119 6.44 2.04 -14.26
CA PRO A 119 6.89 0.92 -13.45
C PRO A 119 8.26 0.45 -13.90
N ASP A 120 9.15 0.19 -12.94
CA ASP A 120 10.48 -0.31 -13.25
C ASP A 120 10.46 -1.80 -13.64
N LYS A 121 11.62 -2.29 -14.08
CA LYS A 121 11.77 -3.70 -14.53
C LYS A 121 11.38 -4.68 -13.42
N GLU A 122 11.72 -4.37 -12.17
CA GLU A 122 11.44 -5.24 -11.04
C GLU A 122 9.93 -5.33 -10.79
N THR A 123 9.23 -4.20 -10.79
CA THR A 123 7.78 -4.09 -10.62
C THR A 123 7.04 -4.88 -11.71
N TRP A 124 7.46 -4.76 -12.97
CA TRP A 124 6.91 -5.57 -14.07
C TRP A 124 7.13 -7.06 -13.86
N SER A 125 8.35 -7.48 -13.49
CA SER A 125 8.68 -8.88 -13.26
C SER A 125 7.78 -9.47 -12.17
N VAL A 126 7.64 -8.76 -11.05
CA VAL A 126 6.86 -9.20 -9.89
C VAL A 126 5.40 -9.47 -10.26
N ILE A 127 4.76 -8.58 -11.02
CA ILE A 127 3.36 -8.77 -11.44
C ILE A 127 3.21 -9.94 -12.43
N LEU A 128 4.11 -10.05 -13.41
CA LEU A 128 4.07 -11.12 -14.40
C LEU A 128 4.25 -12.50 -13.76
N ASP A 129 5.19 -12.62 -12.83
CA ASP A 129 5.42 -13.85 -12.06
C ASP A 129 4.17 -14.24 -11.26
N GLY A 130 3.53 -13.27 -10.59
CA GLY A 130 2.29 -13.50 -9.86
C GLY A 130 1.11 -13.96 -10.74
N LEU A 131 1.00 -13.43 -11.96
CA LEU A 131 -0.03 -13.86 -12.93
C LEU A 131 0.22 -15.29 -13.42
N TRP A 132 1.48 -15.61 -13.72
CA TRP A 132 1.89 -16.91 -14.20
C TRP A 132 1.63 -18.02 -13.17
N ASP A 133 1.99 -17.77 -11.91
CA ASP A 133 1.76 -18.72 -10.82
C ASP A 133 0.27 -18.99 -10.61
N ARG A 134 -0.58 -17.95 -10.64
CA ARG A 134 -2.04 -18.12 -10.52
C ARG A 134 -2.64 -18.91 -11.68
N LYS A 135 -2.15 -18.72 -12.92
CA LYS A 135 -2.59 -19.50 -14.08
C LYS A 135 -2.27 -20.98 -13.89
N LYS A 136 -1.04 -21.31 -13.51
CA LYS A 136 -0.61 -22.70 -13.23
C LYS A 136 -1.44 -23.36 -12.14
N VAL A 137 -1.69 -22.65 -11.03
CA VAL A 137 -2.53 -23.15 -9.93
C VAL A 137 -3.94 -23.45 -10.41
N ARG A 138 -4.53 -22.57 -11.24
CA ARG A 138 -5.87 -22.76 -11.81
C ARG A 138 -5.92 -23.97 -12.74
N GLU A 139 -4.92 -24.17 -13.59
CA GLU A 139 -4.84 -25.33 -14.49
C GLU A 139 -4.74 -26.64 -13.69
N ALA A 140 -3.86 -26.69 -12.68
CA ALA A 140 -3.72 -27.86 -11.82
C ALA A 140 -5.01 -28.19 -11.05
N ALA A 141 -5.69 -27.17 -10.51
CA ALA A 141 -6.97 -27.34 -9.83
C ALA A 141 -8.05 -27.89 -10.76
N GLY A 142 -8.08 -27.43 -12.02
CA GLY A 142 -9.01 -27.95 -13.03
C GLY A 142 -8.81 -29.43 -13.33
N VAL A 143 -7.55 -29.88 -13.45
CA VAL A 143 -7.22 -31.31 -13.64
C VAL A 143 -7.65 -32.15 -12.44
N LEU A 144 -7.39 -31.68 -11.21
CA LEU A 144 -7.81 -32.39 -10.00
C LEU A 144 -9.33 -32.48 -9.88
N TYR A 145 -10.04 -31.39 -10.21
CA TYR A 145 -11.49 -31.36 -10.20
C TYR A 145 -12.09 -32.36 -11.21
N ALA A 146 -11.53 -32.42 -12.43
CA ALA A 146 -11.97 -33.39 -13.43
C ALA A 146 -11.79 -34.84 -12.96
N LYS A 147 -10.62 -35.18 -12.39
CA LYS A 147 -10.35 -36.51 -11.82
C LYS A 147 -11.32 -36.87 -10.69
N MET A 148 -11.56 -35.92 -9.78
CA MET A 148 -12.51 -36.11 -8.68
C MET A 148 -13.92 -36.43 -9.23
N VAL A 149 -14.40 -35.68 -10.22
CA VAL A 149 -15.72 -35.92 -10.84
C VAL A 149 -15.80 -37.28 -11.52
N ASP A 150 -14.72 -37.72 -12.18
CA ASP A 150 -14.67 -39.04 -12.84
C ASP A 150 -14.70 -40.19 -11.82
N GLU A 151 -13.99 -40.07 -10.69
CA GLU A 151 -14.03 -41.06 -9.59
C GLU A 151 -15.44 -41.20 -9.00
N PHE A 152 -16.11 -40.09 -8.65
CA PHE A 152 -17.47 -40.14 -8.09
C PHE A 152 -18.54 -40.61 -9.08
N ARG A 153 -18.35 -40.40 -10.39
CA ARG A 153 -19.23 -40.97 -11.42
C ARG A 153 -19.07 -42.48 -11.53
N ASN A 154 -17.86 -43.00 -11.37
CA ASN A 154 -17.59 -44.44 -11.44
C ASN A 154 -18.13 -45.18 -10.21
N ASP A 155 -18.15 -44.55 -9.02
CA ASP A 155 -18.68 -45.17 -7.80
C ASP A 155 -20.22 -45.25 -7.77
N THR A 156 -20.93 -44.36 -8.47
CA THR A 156 -22.41 -44.33 -8.51
C THR A 156 -23.04 -45.28 -9.53
N CYS A 157 -22.23 -45.94 -10.36
CA CYS A 157 -22.67 -46.90 -11.38
C CYS A 157 -22.38 -48.37 -11.03
N SER A 158 -21.91 -48.66 -9.80
CA SER A 158 -21.62 -50.01 -9.29
C SER A 158 -22.71 -50.54 -8.35
#